data_AF-A0A442G559-F1
#
_entry.id   AF-A0A442G559-F1
#
_cell.length_a   1.000
_cell.length_b   1.000
_cell.length_c   1.000
_cell.angle_alpha   90.00
_cell.angle_beta   90.00
_cell.angle_gamma   90.00
#
_symmetry.space_group_name_H-M   'P 1'
#
loop_
_entity.id
_entity.type
_entity.pdbx_description
1 polymer ?
#
loop_
_entity_poly.entity_id
_entity_poly.type
_entity_poly.pdbx_seq_one_letter_code
_entity_poly.pdbx_strand_id
1 'polypeptide(L)'
;MSNELTISNPGAGSAGPATDVGGAGGAGQGGFASLPPNATRKAEIEAIMRTDFARYEDEGLDKEYRALLQGELEAANPERANPVAPMPADASRTVLCGSVEGQKLVSEWERMGGFRVILAGVQKDVGEIVKEAGNALHQKAFMERFSLSVPVEVEVALMDEFASGVPWAPPASQGEIDLFATTAAGKIMVQLWGAEAAEKVGILRKRAARLVDALTEDEEADLWAWFGGLDTHVITKAYRKLAGG
;
A
#
# COMPACT_ATOMS: atom_id res chain seq x y z
N MET A 1 3.35 -26.39 -5.30
CA MET A 1 1.89 -26.64 -5.17
C MET A 1 1.45 -25.76 -4.01
N SER A 2 0.67 -24.69 -4.15
CA SER A 2 -0.34 -24.36 -5.17
C SER A 2 -0.45 -22.84 -5.38
N ASN A 3 -0.86 -22.46 -6.58
CA ASN A 3 -1.33 -21.13 -7.00
C ASN A 3 -2.64 -20.78 -6.28
N GLU A 4 -2.85 -19.51 -5.89
CA GLU A 4 -4.15 -18.80 -5.97
C GLU A 4 -4.01 -17.32 -5.56
N LEU A 5 -3.68 -16.45 -6.51
CA LEU A 5 -4.00 -15.01 -6.48
C LEU A 5 -4.76 -14.57 -7.74
N THR A 6 -5.25 -15.53 -8.52
CA THR A 6 -6.26 -15.31 -9.56
C THR A 6 -7.58 -15.88 -9.06
N ILE A 7 -8.53 -14.98 -8.87
CA ILE A 7 -9.89 -15.24 -8.37
C ILE A 7 -10.56 -16.33 -9.22
N SER A 8 -10.66 -17.54 -8.68
CA SER A 8 -11.63 -18.54 -9.12
C SER A 8 -12.85 -18.45 -8.22
N ASN A 9 -14.00 -18.18 -8.83
CA ASN A 9 -15.31 -18.16 -8.20
C ASN A 9 -15.84 -19.59 -8.01
N PRO A 10 -16.16 -20.06 -6.79
CA PRO A 10 -17.13 -21.12 -6.58
C PRO A 10 -18.44 -20.52 -6.07
N GLY A 11 -19.50 -20.70 -6.84
CA GLY A 11 -20.83 -20.22 -6.49
C GLY A 11 -21.45 -20.89 -5.26
N ALA A 12 -22.39 -20.13 -4.69
CA ALA A 12 -23.59 -20.52 -3.94
C ALA A 12 -23.44 -21.27 -2.61
N GLY A 13 -23.76 -20.57 -1.51
CA GLY A 13 -24.45 -21.17 -0.37
C GLY A 13 -24.03 -20.63 1.00
N SER A 14 -24.75 -19.60 1.49
CA SER A 14 -25.47 -19.59 2.77
C SER A 14 -25.58 -18.16 3.30
N ALA A 15 -26.81 -17.63 3.27
CA ALA A 15 -27.19 -16.38 3.92
C ALA A 15 -27.16 -16.54 5.45
N GLY A 16 -26.64 -15.53 6.15
CA GLY A 16 -26.82 -15.33 7.58
C GLY A 16 -26.87 -13.81 7.86
N PRO A 17 -27.87 -13.29 8.59
CA PRO A 17 -28.09 -11.86 8.71
C PRO A 17 -27.25 -11.27 9.85
N ALA A 18 -26.53 -10.19 9.57
CA ALA A 18 -25.98 -9.32 10.60
C ALA A 18 -26.78 -8.01 10.61
N THR A 19 -27.81 -7.98 11.45
CA THR A 19 -28.39 -6.74 11.96
C THR A 19 -27.35 -6.05 12.84
N ASP A 20 -26.97 -4.82 12.52
CA ASP A 20 -26.59 -3.87 13.56
C ASP A 20 -27.04 -2.44 13.21
N VAL A 21 -27.48 -1.77 14.26
CA VAL A 21 -28.27 -0.54 14.28
C VAL A 21 -27.38 0.60 14.73
N GLY A 22 -27.36 1.67 13.95
CA GLY A 22 -27.23 3.04 14.47
C GLY A 22 -25.86 3.70 14.36
N GLY A 23 -25.87 4.94 13.82
CA GLY A 23 -24.77 5.89 13.98
C GLY A 23 -24.57 6.82 12.80
N ALA A 24 -25.44 7.82 12.66
CA ALA A 24 -25.27 8.91 11.70
C ALA A 24 -24.00 9.73 11.96
N GLY A 25 -23.28 10.10 10.90
CA GLY A 25 -22.35 11.23 10.91
C GLY A 25 -21.08 11.05 10.09
N GLY A 26 -21.02 11.68 8.92
CA GLY A 26 -19.76 12.07 8.27
C GLY A 26 -19.41 11.27 7.02
N ALA A 27 -19.73 11.85 5.87
CA ALA A 27 -19.34 11.39 4.55
C ALA A 27 -17.81 11.29 4.41
N GLY A 28 -17.26 10.11 4.69
CA GLY A 28 -15.95 9.70 4.23
C GLY A 28 -16.08 9.23 2.80
N GLN A 29 -15.62 10.05 1.86
CA GLN A 29 -15.43 9.72 0.45
C GLN A 29 -14.33 8.65 0.35
N GLY A 30 -14.64 7.43 0.78
CA GLY A 30 -13.79 6.26 0.63
C GLY A 30 -13.90 5.80 -0.81
N GLY A 31 -12.87 6.09 -1.61
CA GLY A 31 -12.70 5.44 -2.89
C GLY A 31 -12.63 3.94 -2.65
N PHE A 32 -13.54 3.19 -3.26
CA PHE A 32 -13.45 1.74 -3.30
C PHE A 32 -12.29 1.35 -4.20
N ALA A 33 -11.57 0.29 -3.83
CA ALA A 33 -10.69 -0.37 -4.78
C ALA A 33 -11.53 -0.81 -5.98
N SER A 34 -10.98 -0.63 -7.18
CA SER A 34 -11.61 -1.08 -8.42
C SER A 34 -11.90 -2.59 -8.32
N LEU A 35 -13.17 -2.97 -8.50
CA LEU A 35 -13.55 -4.38 -8.57
C LEU A 35 -13.23 -4.90 -9.98
N PRO A 36 -12.77 -6.15 -10.14
CA PRO A 36 -12.59 -6.71 -11.47
C PRO A 36 -13.92 -6.64 -12.26
N PRO A 37 -13.88 -6.40 -13.58
CA PRO A 37 -15.09 -6.33 -14.40
C PRO A 37 -15.96 -7.58 -14.22
N ASN A 38 -17.22 -7.38 -13.82
CA ASN A 38 -18.18 -8.47 -13.66
C ASN A 38 -19.54 -8.04 -14.24
N ALA A 39 -19.75 -8.36 -15.52
CA ALA A 39 -20.96 -8.01 -16.26
C ALA A 39 -22.23 -8.62 -15.64
N THR A 40 -22.13 -9.81 -15.03
CA THR A 40 -23.25 -10.49 -14.40
C THR A 40 -23.70 -9.78 -13.13
N ARG A 41 -22.75 -9.42 -12.25
CA ARG A 41 -23.05 -8.69 -11.01
C ARG A 41 -23.55 -7.28 -11.30
N LYS A 42 -22.97 -6.63 -12.30
CA LYS A 42 -23.43 -5.32 -12.78
C LYS A 42 -24.88 -5.36 -13.25
N ALA A 43 -25.24 -6.34 -14.08
CA ALA A 43 -26.62 -6.49 -14.57
C ALA A 43 -27.62 -6.79 -13.44
N GLU A 44 -27.19 -7.54 -12.41
CA GLU A 44 -27.99 -7.78 -11.21
C GLU A 44 -28.26 -6.48 -10.43
N ILE A 45 -27.22 -5.67 -10.21
CA ILE A 45 -27.36 -4.37 -9.54
C ILE A 45 -28.23 -3.41 -10.36
N GLU A 46 -28.09 -3.38 -11.70
CA GLU A 46 -28.94 -2.59 -12.58
C GLU A 46 -30.41 -3.05 -12.58
N ALA A 47 -30.65 -4.34 -12.35
CA ALA A 47 -32.01 -4.87 -12.19
C ALA A 47 -32.60 -4.42 -10.85
N ILE A 48 -31.85 -4.55 -9.74
CA ILE A 48 -32.26 -4.08 -8.41
C ILE A 48 -32.50 -2.56 -8.43
N MET A 49 -31.62 -1.77 -9.05
CA MET A 49 -31.79 -0.32 -9.21
C MET A 49 -33.09 0.05 -9.92
N ARG A 50 -33.57 -0.78 -10.84
CA ARG A 50 -34.82 -0.57 -11.58
C ARG A 50 -36.06 -1.04 -10.82
N THR A 51 -35.96 -2.10 -10.01
CA THR A 51 -37.11 -2.75 -9.39
C THR A 51 -37.29 -2.43 -7.91
N ASP A 52 -36.20 -2.12 -7.21
CA ASP A 52 -36.16 -1.92 -5.76
C ASP A 52 -35.05 -0.92 -5.39
N PHE A 53 -35.35 0.36 -5.57
CA PHE A 53 -34.40 1.45 -5.34
C PHE A 53 -34.06 1.64 -3.86
N ALA A 54 -34.99 1.33 -2.95
CA ALA A 54 -34.74 1.40 -1.52
C ALA A 54 -33.64 0.41 -1.12
N ARG A 55 -33.74 -0.83 -1.60
CA ARG A 55 -32.69 -1.84 -1.41
C ARG A 55 -31.35 -1.43 -2.03
N TYR A 56 -31.39 -0.80 -3.21
CA TYR A 56 -30.18 -0.30 -3.88
C TYR A 56 -29.41 0.73 -3.04
N GLU A 57 -30.10 1.67 -2.37
CA GLU A 57 -29.46 2.64 -1.48
C GLU A 57 -29.07 2.05 -0.12
N ASP A 58 -29.96 1.26 0.50
CA ASP A 58 -29.75 0.71 1.85
C ASP A 58 -28.60 -0.31 1.89
N GLU A 59 -28.45 -1.14 0.86
CA GLU A 59 -27.35 -2.12 0.75
C GLU A 59 -26.05 -1.48 0.19
N GLY A 60 -26.06 -0.19 -0.16
CA GLY A 60 -24.89 0.52 -0.70
C GLY A 60 -24.44 -0.01 -2.06
N LEU A 61 -25.36 -0.54 -2.87
CA LEU A 61 -25.08 -1.09 -4.19
C LEU A 61 -24.62 -0.01 -5.19
N ASP A 62 -24.86 1.27 -4.88
CA ASP A 62 -24.34 2.41 -5.63
C ASP A 62 -22.80 2.46 -5.65
N LYS A 63 -22.17 2.10 -4.52
CA LYS A 63 -20.73 2.04 -4.38
C LYS A 63 -20.15 0.85 -5.14
N GLU A 64 -20.80 -0.31 -5.04
CA GLU A 64 -20.42 -1.52 -5.78
C GLU A 64 -20.54 -1.31 -7.29
N TYR A 65 -21.65 -0.72 -7.75
CA TYR A 65 -21.88 -0.39 -9.15
C TYR A 65 -20.85 0.58 -9.71
N ARG A 66 -20.47 1.63 -8.96
CA ARG A 66 -19.39 2.55 -9.35
C ARG A 66 -18.04 1.84 -9.44
N ALA A 67 -17.72 0.95 -8.50
CA ALA A 67 -16.48 0.18 -8.52
C ALA A 67 -16.41 -0.78 -9.74
N LEU A 68 -17.53 -1.39 -10.13
CA LEU A 68 -17.62 -2.22 -11.34
C LEU A 68 -17.48 -1.40 -12.63
N LEU A 69 -18.11 -0.23 -12.71
CA LEU A 69 -17.96 0.69 -13.84
C LEU A 69 -16.52 1.20 -13.97
N GLN A 70 -15.87 1.50 -12.85
CA GLN A 70 -14.46 1.85 -12.81
C GLN A 70 -13.60 0.68 -13.31
N GLY A 71 -13.84 -0.54 -12.82
CA GLY A 71 -13.14 -1.75 -13.29
C GLY A 71 -13.27 -1.98 -14.80
N GLU A 72 -14.47 -1.77 -15.38
CA GLU A 72 -14.68 -1.84 -16.83
C GLU A 72 -13.91 -0.76 -17.60
N LEU A 73 -13.92 0.48 -17.09
CA LEU A 73 -13.16 1.59 -17.68
C LEU A 73 -11.65 1.35 -17.63
N GLU A 74 -11.17 0.75 -16.54
CA GLU A 74 -9.77 0.39 -16.33
C GLU A 74 -9.35 -0.81 -17.17
N ALA A 75 -10.22 -1.81 -17.35
CA ALA A 75 -9.96 -2.93 -18.25
C ALA A 75 -9.96 -2.50 -19.72
N ALA A 76 -10.83 -1.57 -20.11
CA ALA A 76 -10.89 -1.01 -21.45
C ALA A 76 -9.77 0.00 -21.74
N ASN A 77 -9.27 0.70 -20.71
CA ASN A 77 -8.18 1.66 -20.78
C ASN A 77 -7.27 1.51 -19.56
N PRO A 78 -6.30 0.57 -19.58
CA PRO A 78 -5.44 0.31 -18.42
C PRO A 78 -4.57 1.52 -18.02
N GLU A 79 -4.38 2.49 -18.92
CA GLU A 79 -3.71 3.77 -18.61
C GLU A 79 -4.57 4.75 -17.79
N ARG A 80 -5.90 4.56 -17.74
CA ARG A 80 -6.82 5.37 -16.93
C ARG A 80 -7.03 4.82 -15.53
N ALA A 81 -6.57 3.61 -15.26
CA ALA A 81 -6.57 3.07 -13.90
C ALA A 81 -5.69 3.92 -13.00
N ASN A 82 -6.14 4.09 -11.75
CA ASN A 82 -5.32 4.68 -10.71
C ASN A 82 -4.73 3.54 -9.86
N PRO A 83 -3.60 2.93 -10.26
CA PRO A 83 -3.05 1.77 -9.56
C PRO A 83 -2.58 2.11 -8.14
N VAL A 84 -2.35 3.39 -7.85
CA VAL A 84 -2.00 3.91 -6.52
C VAL A 84 -3.22 4.40 -5.72
N ALA A 85 -4.44 4.01 -6.15
CA ALA A 85 -5.63 4.26 -5.35
C ALA A 85 -5.53 3.51 -4.00
N PRO A 86 -5.77 4.19 -2.86
CA PRO A 86 -5.76 3.54 -1.56
C PRO A 86 -6.74 2.37 -1.51
N MET A 87 -6.30 1.23 -0.98
CA MET A 87 -7.19 0.08 -0.75
C MET A 87 -8.07 0.38 0.49
N PRO A 88 -9.37 0.05 0.47
CA PRO A 88 -10.24 0.17 1.64
C PRO A 88 -9.66 -0.54 2.87
N ALA A 89 -9.88 0.02 4.06
CA ALA A 89 -9.31 -0.52 5.29
C ALA A 89 -9.76 -1.96 5.57
N ASP A 90 -11.03 -2.29 5.37
CA ASP A 90 -11.52 -3.66 5.66
C ASP A 90 -10.94 -4.69 4.68
N ALA A 91 -10.76 -4.32 3.41
CA ALA A 91 -10.08 -5.14 2.43
C ALA A 91 -8.59 -5.32 2.79
N SER A 92 -7.90 -4.22 3.14
CA SER A 92 -6.49 -4.25 3.54
C SER A 92 -6.27 -5.09 4.80
N ARG A 93 -7.18 -4.99 5.78
CA ARG A 93 -7.16 -5.83 6.99
C ARG A 93 -7.31 -7.31 6.64
N THR A 94 -8.25 -7.63 5.76
CA THR A 94 -8.48 -9.02 5.33
C THR A 94 -7.23 -9.60 4.66
N VAL A 95 -6.58 -8.82 3.79
CA VAL A 95 -5.34 -9.22 3.11
C VAL A 95 -4.19 -9.40 4.12
N LEU A 96 -3.93 -8.41 4.97
CA LEU A 96 -2.86 -8.47 5.98
C LEU A 96 -3.07 -9.62 6.98
N CYS A 97 -4.32 -9.85 7.41
CA CYS A 97 -4.62 -10.96 8.31
C CYS A 97 -4.47 -12.35 7.67
N GLY A 98 -4.15 -12.43 6.37
CA GLY A 98 -3.81 -13.67 5.68
C GLY A 98 -2.48 -14.31 6.11
N SER A 99 -1.60 -13.56 6.80
CA SER A 99 -0.36 -14.06 7.39
C SER A 99 -0.27 -13.78 8.89
N VAL A 100 0.63 -14.47 9.60
CA VAL A 100 0.83 -14.28 11.04
C VAL A 100 1.44 -12.90 11.32
N GLU A 101 2.33 -12.46 10.45
CA GLU A 101 3.05 -11.19 10.50
C GLU A 101 2.09 -10.03 10.28
N GLY A 102 1.21 -10.13 9.29
CA GLY A 102 0.20 -9.10 9.04
C GLY A 102 -0.87 -9.05 10.13
N GLN A 103 -1.25 -10.17 10.77
CA GLN A 103 -2.11 -10.15 11.97
C GLN A 103 -1.47 -9.38 13.14
N LYS A 104 -0.17 -9.57 13.38
CA LYS A 104 0.58 -8.82 14.40
C LYS A 104 0.62 -7.33 14.05
N LEU A 105 0.91 -6.99 12.80
CA LEU A 105 0.95 -5.61 12.32
C LEU A 105 -0.40 -4.89 12.51
N VAL A 106 -1.50 -5.53 12.09
CA VAL A 106 -2.85 -4.99 12.29
C VAL A 106 -3.12 -4.73 13.77
N SER A 107 -2.79 -5.68 14.64
CA SER A 107 -3.00 -5.55 16.09
C SER A 107 -2.18 -4.43 16.71
N GLU A 108 -0.94 -4.24 16.24
CA GLU A 108 -0.05 -3.18 16.67
C GLU A 108 -0.56 -1.80 16.25
N TRP A 109 -0.96 -1.64 14.99
CA TRP A 109 -1.50 -0.39 14.48
C TRP A 109 -2.82 -0.01 15.18
N GLU A 110 -3.65 -0.99 15.53
CA GLU A 110 -4.83 -0.73 16.37
C GLU A 110 -4.45 -0.13 17.72
N ARG A 111 -3.40 -0.64 18.36
CA ARG A 111 -2.91 -0.14 19.65
C ARG A 111 -2.26 1.24 19.55
N MET A 112 -1.64 1.56 18.41
CA MET A 112 -0.88 2.81 18.21
C MET A 112 -1.72 4.04 17.86
N GLY A 113 -3.01 3.87 17.55
CA GLY A 113 -3.87 4.99 17.14
C GLY A 113 -4.99 4.62 16.17
N GLY A 114 -5.13 3.33 15.84
CA GLY A 114 -6.19 2.81 15.00
C GLY A 114 -5.68 2.41 13.62
N PHE A 115 -5.97 1.18 13.21
CA PHE A 115 -5.49 0.59 11.96
C PHE A 115 -5.78 1.47 10.74
N ARG A 116 -7.00 2.01 10.66
CA ARG A 116 -7.45 2.83 9.51
C ARG A 116 -6.64 4.12 9.35
N VAL A 117 -6.25 4.77 10.44
CA VAL A 117 -5.51 6.04 10.41
C VAL A 117 -4.09 5.79 9.93
N ILE A 118 -3.43 4.79 10.51
CA ILE A 118 -2.05 4.44 10.16
C ILE A 118 -1.97 3.95 8.72
N LEU A 119 -2.88 3.03 8.32
CA LEU A 119 -2.95 2.52 6.95
C LEU A 119 -3.08 3.65 5.92
N ALA A 120 -3.94 4.64 6.18
CA ALA A 120 -4.13 5.77 5.26
C ALA A 120 -2.84 6.58 5.07
N GLY A 121 -2.04 6.74 6.13
CA GLY A 121 -0.72 7.37 6.05
C GLY A 121 0.26 6.56 5.21
N VAL A 122 0.38 5.26 5.51
CA VAL A 122 1.27 4.34 4.78
C VAL A 122 0.91 4.29 3.29
N GLN A 123 -0.37 4.10 2.96
CA GLN A 123 -0.84 4.06 1.57
C GLN A 123 -0.58 5.38 0.82
N LYS A 124 -0.66 6.52 1.51
CA LYS A 124 -0.32 7.81 0.92
C LYS A 124 1.18 7.87 0.58
N ASP A 125 2.05 7.53 1.53
CA ASP A 125 3.49 7.64 1.33
C ASP A 125 4.02 6.62 0.31
N VAL A 126 3.56 5.38 0.38
CA VAL A 126 3.86 4.34 -0.64
C VAL A 126 3.31 4.76 -2.00
N GLY A 127 2.08 5.26 -2.06
CA GLY A 127 1.48 5.74 -3.31
C GLY A 127 2.27 6.88 -3.96
N GLU A 128 2.88 7.76 -3.16
CA GLU A 128 3.79 8.80 -3.67
C GLU A 128 5.12 8.25 -4.20
N ILE A 129 5.62 7.15 -3.64
CA ILE A 129 6.82 6.46 -4.16
C ILE A 129 6.50 5.76 -5.47
N VAL A 130 5.41 5.01 -5.52
CA VAL A 130 5.00 4.27 -6.72
C VAL A 130 4.74 5.22 -7.88
N LYS A 131 4.18 6.42 -7.64
CA LYS A 131 3.97 7.44 -8.68
C LYS A 131 5.23 7.82 -9.42
N GLU A 132 6.40 7.74 -8.79
CA GLU A 132 7.67 8.03 -9.44
C GLU A 132 8.05 6.98 -10.48
N ALA A 133 7.55 5.74 -10.38
CA ALA A 133 7.81 4.68 -11.35
C ALA A 133 7.26 4.97 -12.76
N GLY A 134 6.45 6.02 -12.94
CA GLY A 134 6.01 6.51 -14.24
C GLY A 134 4.50 6.55 -14.40
N ASN A 135 3.99 6.18 -15.58
CA ASN A 135 2.55 6.16 -15.86
C ASN A 135 1.84 4.95 -15.21
N ALA A 136 0.51 4.88 -15.31
CA ALA A 136 -0.29 3.82 -14.66
C ALA A 136 0.16 2.39 -15.03
N LEU A 137 0.62 2.15 -16.26
CA LEU A 137 1.14 0.85 -16.67
C LEU A 137 2.45 0.49 -15.93
N HIS A 138 3.38 1.44 -15.86
CA HIS A 138 4.64 1.22 -15.13
C HIS A 138 4.41 1.09 -13.63
N GLN A 139 3.49 1.87 -13.06
CA GLN A 139 3.08 1.75 -11.67
C GLN A 139 2.48 0.37 -11.36
N LYS A 140 1.62 -0.16 -12.22
CA LYS A 140 1.06 -1.50 -12.07
C LYS A 140 2.15 -2.58 -12.16
N ALA A 141 3.02 -2.49 -13.16
CA ALA A 141 4.13 -3.43 -13.32
C ALA A 141 5.12 -3.36 -12.13
N PHE A 142 5.34 -2.16 -11.57
CA PHE A 142 6.13 -1.97 -10.37
C PHE A 142 5.52 -2.71 -9.17
N MET A 143 4.22 -2.54 -8.94
CA MET A 143 3.51 -3.20 -7.83
C MET A 143 3.45 -4.72 -8.00
N GLU A 144 3.26 -5.21 -9.23
CA GLU A 144 3.28 -6.64 -9.54
C GLU A 144 4.68 -7.23 -9.37
N ARG A 145 5.72 -6.52 -9.78
CA ARG A 145 7.09 -6.96 -9.55
C ARG A 145 7.42 -6.99 -8.06
N PHE A 146 6.96 -6.00 -7.30
CA PHE A 146 7.11 -5.97 -5.84
C PHE A 146 6.52 -7.23 -5.20
N SER A 147 5.25 -7.56 -5.48
CA SER A 147 4.60 -8.73 -4.89
C SER A 147 5.22 -10.08 -5.30
N LEU A 148 5.91 -10.13 -6.43
CA LEU A 148 6.63 -11.33 -6.89
C LEU A 148 8.05 -11.46 -6.35
N SER A 149 8.69 -10.34 -5.98
CA SER A 149 10.12 -10.32 -5.62
C SER A 149 10.38 -10.11 -4.13
N VAL A 150 9.39 -9.64 -3.39
CA VAL A 150 9.51 -9.33 -1.97
C VAL A 150 8.64 -10.33 -1.18
N PRO A 151 9.23 -11.13 -0.27
CA PRO A 151 8.46 -11.97 0.64
C PRO A 151 7.48 -11.17 1.50
N VAL A 152 6.40 -11.81 1.95
CA VAL A 152 5.33 -11.15 2.71
C VAL A 152 5.87 -10.56 4.02
N GLU A 153 6.84 -11.21 4.64
CA GLU A 153 7.52 -10.79 5.86
C GLU A 153 8.25 -9.46 5.66
N VAL A 154 8.95 -9.32 4.53
CA VAL A 154 9.65 -8.09 4.14
C VAL A 154 8.66 -6.98 3.79
N GLU A 155 7.57 -7.30 3.10
CA GLU A 155 6.50 -6.36 2.80
C GLU A 155 5.89 -5.78 4.08
N VAL A 156 5.56 -6.65 5.04
CA VAL A 156 4.99 -6.25 6.35
C VAL A 156 5.98 -5.38 7.13
N ALA A 157 7.27 -5.74 7.15
CA ALA A 157 8.29 -4.94 7.82
C ALA A 157 8.48 -3.56 7.18
N LEU A 158 8.43 -3.47 5.85
CA LEU A 158 8.44 -2.19 5.12
C LEU A 158 7.23 -1.33 5.48
N MET A 159 6.03 -1.92 5.48
CA MET A 159 4.81 -1.20 5.88
C MET A 159 4.90 -0.66 7.30
N ASP A 160 5.43 -1.46 8.23
CA ASP A 160 5.60 -1.03 9.62
C ASP A 160 6.62 0.10 9.76
N GLU A 161 7.70 0.07 8.98
CA GLU A 161 8.70 1.14 8.97
C GLU A 161 8.13 2.44 8.40
N PHE A 162 7.24 2.39 7.39
CA PHE A 162 6.50 3.58 6.93
C PHE A 162 5.50 4.10 7.96
N ALA A 163 4.85 3.21 8.72
CA ALA A 163 3.96 3.59 9.82
C ALA A 163 4.72 4.20 10.99
N SER A 164 5.94 3.73 11.23
CA SER A 164 6.84 4.23 12.24
C SER A 164 7.26 5.65 11.87
N GLY A 165 6.83 6.62 12.68
CA GLY A 165 7.23 8.03 12.54
C GLY A 165 8.76 8.20 12.49
N VAL A 166 9.20 9.42 12.17
CA VAL A 166 10.63 9.73 12.03
C VAL A 166 11.34 9.49 13.36
N PRO A 167 12.28 8.52 13.44
CA PRO A 167 13.00 8.28 14.68
C PRO A 167 13.97 9.42 14.95
N TRP A 168 14.23 9.69 16.23
CA TRP A 168 15.43 10.42 16.58
C TRP A 168 16.66 9.54 16.29
N ALA A 169 17.67 10.12 15.65
CA ALA A 169 18.94 9.47 15.38
C ALA A 169 20.08 10.49 15.55
N PRO A 170 21.26 10.08 16.04
CA PRO A 170 22.43 10.94 16.01
C PRO A 170 22.79 11.31 14.55
N PRO A 171 23.27 12.54 14.29
CA PRO A 171 23.74 12.91 12.96
C PRO A 171 24.86 11.98 12.48
N ALA A 172 24.81 11.63 11.19
CA ALA A 172 25.85 10.85 10.54
C ALA A 172 27.18 11.62 10.50
N SER A 173 28.28 10.90 10.67
CA SER A 173 29.63 11.42 10.45
C SER A 173 29.89 11.67 8.96
N GLN A 174 30.90 12.48 8.64
CA GLN A 174 31.24 12.80 7.26
C GLN A 174 31.53 11.55 6.42
N GLY A 175 32.26 10.57 6.96
CA GLY A 175 32.54 9.32 6.23
C GLY A 175 31.29 8.51 5.90
N GLU A 176 30.25 8.61 6.73
CA GLU A 176 28.98 7.92 6.50
C GLU A 176 28.12 8.64 5.46
N ILE A 177 28.20 9.98 5.43
CA ILE A 177 27.62 10.79 4.35
C ILE A 177 28.31 10.49 3.02
N ASP A 178 29.64 10.42 3.02
CA ASP A 178 30.43 10.12 1.83
C ASP A 178 30.11 8.72 1.30
N LEU A 179 29.97 7.73 2.20
CA LEU A 179 29.54 6.38 1.85
C LEU A 179 28.14 6.37 1.24
N PHE A 180 27.17 7.06 1.84
CA PHE A 180 25.82 7.19 1.30
C PHE A 180 25.83 7.84 -0.09
N ALA A 181 26.67 8.86 -0.29
CA ALA A 181 26.86 9.58 -1.55
C ALA A 181 27.58 8.78 -2.64
N THR A 182 28.05 7.55 -2.38
CA THR A 182 28.62 6.68 -3.42
C THR A 182 27.56 6.21 -4.42
N THR A 183 26.30 6.14 -4.02
CA THR A 183 25.18 5.79 -4.89
C THR A 183 24.65 7.02 -5.64
N ALA A 184 24.10 6.82 -6.84
CA ALA A 184 23.53 7.93 -7.62
C ALA A 184 22.40 8.66 -6.86
N ALA A 185 21.49 7.90 -6.24
CA ALA A 185 20.40 8.46 -5.43
C ALA A 185 20.95 9.17 -4.18
N GLY A 186 21.90 8.55 -3.47
CA GLY A 186 22.50 9.15 -2.28
C GLY A 186 23.22 10.46 -2.59
N LYS A 187 23.96 10.53 -3.71
CA LYS A 187 24.60 11.78 -4.17
C LYS A 187 23.58 12.89 -4.42
N ILE A 188 22.47 12.58 -5.10
CA ILE A 188 21.37 13.54 -5.33
C ILE A 188 20.80 14.02 -4.00
N MET A 189 20.60 13.11 -3.05
CA MET A 189 20.01 13.43 -1.75
C MET A 189 20.93 14.29 -0.87
N VAL A 190 22.24 13.99 -0.81
CA VAL A 190 23.20 14.84 -0.08
C VAL A 190 23.24 16.25 -0.65
N GLN A 191 23.22 16.38 -1.98
CA GLN A 191 23.16 17.69 -2.64
C GLN A 191 21.87 18.45 -2.32
N LEU A 192 20.74 17.75 -2.29
CA LEU A 192 19.44 18.35 -1.99
C LEU A 192 19.33 18.80 -0.53
N TRP A 193 19.78 17.98 0.43
CA TRP A 193 19.66 18.27 1.85
C TRP A 193 20.69 19.29 2.34
N GLY A 194 21.84 19.40 1.67
CA GLY A 194 22.87 20.37 2.01
C GLY A 194 23.31 20.24 3.47
N ALA A 195 23.06 21.29 4.27
CA ALA A 195 23.44 21.32 5.68
C ALA A 195 22.71 20.27 6.54
N GLU A 196 21.54 19.81 6.14
CA GLU A 196 20.76 18.80 6.86
C GLU A 196 21.18 17.35 6.53
N ALA A 197 22.12 17.15 5.61
CA ALA A 197 22.48 15.81 5.13
C ALA A 197 22.91 14.87 6.27
N ALA A 198 23.67 15.35 7.25
CA ALA A 198 24.10 14.55 8.39
C ALA A 198 22.91 14.00 9.19
N GLU A 199 21.92 14.84 9.48
CA GLU A 199 20.71 14.44 10.21
C GLU A 199 19.88 13.45 9.40
N LYS A 200 19.62 13.75 8.13
CA LYS A 200 18.78 12.91 7.25
C LYS A 200 19.40 11.54 7.00
N VAL A 201 20.72 11.47 6.80
CA VAL A 201 21.44 10.19 6.66
C VAL A 201 21.42 9.41 7.98
N GLY A 202 21.56 10.08 9.13
CA GLY A 202 21.43 9.46 10.45
C GLY A 202 20.06 8.80 10.65
N ILE A 203 18.98 9.50 10.29
CA ILE A 203 17.61 8.98 10.31
C ILE A 203 17.49 7.74 9.42
N LEU A 204 17.89 7.84 8.15
CA LEU A 204 17.80 6.71 7.21
C LEU A 204 18.55 5.48 7.70
N ARG A 205 19.73 5.66 8.27
CA ARG A 205 20.49 4.55 8.86
C ARG A 205 19.79 3.93 10.05
N LYS A 206 19.20 4.73 10.93
CA LYS A 206 18.46 4.22 12.08
C LYS A 206 17.25 3.41 11.62
N ARG A 207 16.54 3.88 10.60
CA ARG A 207 15.42 3.18 9.96
C ARG A 207 15.86 1.87 9.31
N ALA A 208 16.93 1.90 8.50
CA ALA A 208 17.49 0.71 7.87
C ALA A 208 17.91 -0.34 8.91
N ALA A 209 18.54 0.08 10.01
CA ALA A 209 18.89 -0.83 11.10
C ALA A 209 17.65 -1.46 11.74
N ARG A 210 16.58 -0.69 12.03
CA ARG A 210 15.34 -1.26 12.58
C ARG A 210 14.68 -2.25 11.62
N LEU A 211 14.67 -1.93 10.34
CA LEU A 211 14.10 -2.78 9.30
C LEU A 211 14.86 -4.10 9.23
N VAL A 212 16.19 -4.06 9.21
CA VAL A 212 17.05 -5.26 9.20
C VAL A 212 16.95 -6.05 10.51
N ASP A 213 16.90 -5.39 11.67
CA ASP A 213 16.75 -6.04 12.98
C ASP A 213 15.43 -6.84 13.10
N ALA A 214 14.43 -6.51 12.27
CA ALA A 214 13.14 -7.20 12.22
C ALA A 214 13.10 -8.38 11.24
N LEU A 215 14.16 -8.56 10.44
CA LEU A 215 14.24 -9.55 9.37
C LEU A 215 15.30 -10.61 9.67
N THR A 216 15.13 -11.78 9.08
CA THR A 216 16.17 -12.81 8.98
C THR A 216 17.23 -12.43 7.93
N GLU A 217 18.38 -13.10 7.93
CA GLU A 217 19.46 -12.84 6.96
C GLU A 217 19.01 -13.04 5.51
N ASP A 218 18.17 -14.06 5.24
CA ASP A 218 17.64 -14.34 3.91
C ASP A 218 16.64 -13.24 3.47
N GLU A 219 15.75 -12.82 4.38
CA GLU A 219 14.78 -11.74 4.12
C GLU A 219 15.45 -10.38 3.93
N GLU A 220 16.53 -10.11 4.69
CA GLU A 220 17.37 -8.94 4.49
C GLU A 220 18.00 -8.96 3.09
N ALA A 221 18.52 -10.11 2.65
CA ALA A 221 19.11 -10.24 1.32
C ALA A 221 18.07 -9.97 0.22
N ASP A 222 16.85 -10.49 0.36
CA ASP A 222 15.73 -10.24 -0.55
C ASP A 222 15.34 -8.75 -0.59
N LEU A 223 15.26 -8.10 0.58
CA LEU A 223 15.00 -6.67 0.70
C LEU A 223 16.02 -5.85 -0.08
N TRP A 224 17.31 -6.07 0.15
CA TRP A 224 18.37 -5.30 -0.50
C TRP A 224 18.52 -5.63 -1.97
N ALA A 225 18.28 -6.87 -2.38
CA ALA A 225 18.25 -7.27 -3.79
C ALA A 225 17.13 -6.54 -4.55
N TRP A 226 15.93 -6.49 -3.97
CA TRP A 226 14.82 -5.73 -4.53
C TRP A 226 15.13 -4.22 -4.57
N PHE A 227 15.54 -3.64 -3.45
CA PHE A 227 15.77 -2.20 -3.32
C PHE A 227 16.90 -1.72 -4.25
N GLY A 228 17.97 -2.49 -4.37
CA GLY A 228 19.09 -2.22 -5.28
C GLY A 228 18.72 -2.33 -6.77
N GLY A 229 17.65 -3.03 -7.10
CA GLY A 229 17.10 -3.16 -8.46
C GLY A 229 16.16 -2.04 -8.88
N LEU A 230 15.87 -1.08 -8.00
CA LEU A 230 14.98 0.05 -8.27
C LEU A 230 15.68 1.16 -9.07
N ASP A 231 14.89 1.90 -9.85
CA ASP A 231 15.41 3.07 -10.56
C ASP A 231 15.81 4.19 -9.58
N THR A 232 16.84 4.95 -9.96
CA THR A 232 17.42 6.00 -9.11
C THR A 232 16.39 7.03 -8.62
N HIS A 233 15.41 7.40 -9.45
CA HIS A 233 14.39 8.38 -9.09
C HIS A 233 13.39 7.84 -8.05
N VAL A 234 13.03 6.54 -8.13
CA VAL A 234 12.20 5.86 -7.13
C VAL A 234 12.94 5.77 -5.80
N ILE A 235 14.21 5.35 -5.80
CA ILE A 235 15.05 5.29 -4.59
C ILE A 235 15.17 6.68 -3.94
N THR A 236 15.41 7.71 -4.75
CA THR A 236 15.51 9.10 -4.28
C THR A 236 14.23 9.54 -3.56
N LYS A 237 13.05 9.18 -4.10
CA LYS A 237 11.77 9.48 -3.46
C LYS A 237 11.55 8.69 -2.17
N ALA A 238 11.91 7.41 -2.16
CA ALA A 238 11.85 6.59 -0.95
C ALA A 238 12.72 7.18 0.17
N TYR A 239 13.96 7.60 -0.15
CA TYR A 239 14.83 8.29 0.81
C TYR A 239 14.23 9.59 1.35
N ARG A 240 13.59 10.41 0.51
CA ARG A 240 12.91 11.63 0.99
C ARG A 240 11.83 11.30 2.01
N LYS A 241 10.98 10.33 1.69
CA LYS A 241 9.87 9.91 2.56
C LYS A 241 10.35 9.36 3.89
N LEU A 242 11.30 8.44 3.85
CA LEU A 242 11.86 7.82 5.05
C LEU A 242 12.63 8.83 5.92
N ALA A 243 13.23 9.87 5.32
CA ALA A 243 13.91 10.95 6.06
C ALA A 243 12.97 12.06 6.57
N GLY A 244 11.64 11.88 6.46
CA GLY A 244 10.63 12.81 6.97
C GLY A 244 10.29 13.99 6.05
N GLY A 245 10.40 13.81 4.74
CA GLY A 245 10.07 14.81 3.71
C GLY A 245 9.00 14.39 2.71
#